data_AF-X0WFI0-F1
#
_entry.id   AF-X0WFI0-F1
#
_cell.length_a   1.000
_cell.length_b   1.000
_cell.length_c   1.000
_cell.angle_alpha   90.00
_cell.angle_beta   90.00
_cell.angle_gamma   90.00
#
_symmetry.space_group_name_H-M   'P 1'
#
loop_
_entity.id
_entity.type
_entity.pdbx_description
1 polymer ?
#
loop_
_entity_poly.entity_id
_entity_poly.type
_entity_poly.pdbx_seq_one_letter_code
_entity_poly.pdbx_strand_id
1 'polypeptide(L)'
;MTQTTHTSREALKQVDTASQQKRIVGAFRVLGVSCIADVATWMRWEKSTVAARMNELRKLEILVFVDKRKSRRTGVLSDHWR
;
A
#
# COMPACT_ATOMS: atom_id res chain seq x y z
N MET A 1 10.82 -31.25 12.42
CA MET A 1 10.15 -30.52 11.33
C MET A 1 8.81 -30.05 11.84
N THR A 2 8.71 -28.78 12.25
CA THR A 2 7.47 -28.20 12.79
C THR A 2 6.54 -27.86 11.63
N GLN A 3 5.52 -28.68 11.42
CA GLN A 3 4.49 -28.47 10.42
C GLN A 3 3.57 -27.37 10.97
N THR A 4 3.76 -26.12 10.52
CA THR A 4 2.95 -24.98 10.98
C THR A 4 1.54 -25.14 10.40
N THR A 5 0.60 -25.61 11.22
CA THR A 5 -0.82 -25.69 10.85
C THR A 5 -1.39 -24.27 10.75
N HIS A 6 -1.24 -23.65 9.59
CA HIS A 6 -1.94 -22.41 9.29
C HIS A 6 -3.44 -22.68 9.26
N THR A 7 -4.18 -22.03 10.15
CA THR A 7 -5.63 -22.14 10.17
C THR A 7 -6.22 -21.46 8.92
N SER A 8 -7.36 -21.94 8.40
CA SER A 8 -8.00 -21.39 7.20
C SER A 8 -8.23 -19.87 7.25
N ARG A 9 -8.39 -19.31 8.46
CA ARG A 9 -8.53 -17.86 8.70
C ARG A 9 -7.25 -17.08 8.42
N GLU A 10 -6.10 -17.62 8.81
CA GLU A 10 -4.80 -16.98 8.55
C GLU A 10 -4.46 -17.02 7.07
N ALA A 11 -4.71 -18.16 6.41
CA ALA A 11 -4.54 -18.30 4.97
C ALA A 11 -5.40 -17.28 4.21
N LEU A 12 -6.68 -17.12 4.58
CA LEU A 12 -7.57 -16.13 3.97
C LEU A 12 -7.04 -14.70 4.16
N LYS A 13 -6.57 -14.36 5.37
CA LYS A 13 -6.01 -13.03 5.67
C LYS A 13 -4.76 -12.75 4.83
N GLN A 14 -3.90 -13.74 4.63
CA GLN A 14 -2.70 -13.60 3.80
C GLN A 14 -3.07 -13.38 2.32
N VAL A 15 -4.03 -14.14 1.80
CA VAL A 15 -4.53 -13.97 0.42
C VAL A 15 -5.12 -12.58 0.21
N ASP A 16 -5.96 -12.11 1.14
CA ASP A 16 -6.56 -10.77 1.07
C ASP A 16 -5.47 -9.68 1.13
N THR A 17 -4.48 -9.83 2.02
CA THR A 17 -3.35 -8.90 2.13
C THR A 17 -2.56 -8.81 0.81
N ALA A 18 -2.22 -9.96 0.21
CA ALA A 18 -1.49 -9.99 -1.06
C ALA A 18 -2.30 -9.36 -2.20
N SER A 19 -3.61 -9.61 -2.23
CA SER A 19 -4.53 -8.96 -3.19
C SER A 19 -4.53 -7.44 -3.02
N GLN A 20 -4.60 -6.96 -1.78
CA GLN A 20 -4.58 -5.52 -1.49
C GLN A 20 -3.27 -4.86 -1.90
N GLN A 21 -2.14 -5.48 -1.57
CA GLN A 21 -0.80 -5.03 -1.98
C GLN A 21 -0.69 -4.95 -3.50
N LYS A 22 -1.14 -5.99 -4.23
CA LYS A 22 -1.13 -6.00 -5.70
C LYS A 22 -1.96 -4.86 -6.30
N ARG A 23 -3.13 -4.56 -5.71
CA ARG A 23 -3.98 -3.44 -6.14
C ARG A 23 -3.31 -2.08 -5.91
N ILE A 24 -2.60 -1.91 -4.80
CA ILE A 24 -1.83 -0.69 -4.52
C ILE A 24 -0.68 -0.52 -5.53
N VAL A 25 0.10 -1.57 -5.81
CA VAL A 25 1.14 -1.51 -6.86
C VAL A 25 0.52 -1.17 -8.22
N GLY A 26 -0.65 -1.74 -8.53
CA GLY A 26 -1.41 -1.36 -9.72
C GLY A 26 -1.80 0.12 -9.75
N ALA A 27 -2.21 0.68 -8.61
CA ALA A 27 -2.52 2.11 -8.50
C ALA A 27 -1.30 2.99 -8.80
N PHE A 28 -0.11 2.65 -8.29
CA PHE A 28 1.13 3.37 -8.58
C PHE A 28 1.53 3.32 -10.06
N ARG A 29 1.23 2.23 -10.78
CA ARG A 29 1.44 2.16 -12.23
C ARG A 29 0.58 3.15 -13.01
N VAL A 30 -0.61 3.50 -12.50
CA VAL A 30 -1.54 4.44 -13.14
C VAL A 30 -1.28 5.88 -12.69
N LEU A 31 -1.14 6.09 -11.38
CA LEU A 31 -1.00 7.43 -10.79
C LEU A 31 0.41 8.00 -10.87
N GLY A 32 1.40 7.13 -11.10
CA GLY A 32 2.82 7.44 -10.96
C GLY A 32 3.18 7.78 -9.52
N VAL A 33 4.21 8.62 -9.37
CA VAL A 33 4.74 9.07 -8.07
C VAL A 33 3.64 9.75 -7.24
N SER A 34 3.24 9.12 -6.13
CA SER A 34 2.07 9.53 -5.34
C SER A 34 2.22 9.29 -3.84
N CYS A 35 1.43 9.99 -3.04
CA CYS A 35 1.37 9.78 -1.59
C CYS A 35 0.19 8.90 -1.17
N ILE A 36 0.19 8.45 0.10
CA ILE A 36 -0.86 7.60 0.70
C ILE A 36 -2.25 8.20 0.50
N ALA A 37 -2.42 9.51 0.72
CA ALA A 37 -3.72 10.17 0.64
C ALA A 37 -4.28 10.18 -0.79
N ASP A 38 -3.43 10.40 -1.78
CA ASP A 38 -3.82 10.40 -3.19
C ASP A 38 -4.21 8.98 -3.63
N VAL A 39 -3.43 7.96 -3.26
CA VAL A 39 -3.71 6.55 -3.55
C VAL A 39 -4.99 6.08 -2.88
N ALA A 40 -5.18 6.38 -1.58
CA ALA A 40 -6.39 6.02 -0.84
C ALA A 40 -7.65 6.62 -1.44
N THR A 41 -7.57 7.88 -1.87
CA THR A 41 -8.68 8.56 -2.55
C THR A 41 -9.01 7.88 -3.87
N TRP A 42 -8.00 7.58 -4.70
CA TRP A 42 -8.20 6.91 -5.99
C TRP A 42 -8.81 5.51 -5.83
N MET A 43 -8.33 4.75 -4.85
CA MET A 43 -8.82 3.40 -4.55
C MET A 43 -10.17 3.37 -3.82
N ARG A 44 -10.64 4.53 -3.32
CA ARG A 44 -11.78 4.67 -2.40
C ARG A 44 -11.63 3.79 -1.15
N TRP A 45 -10.42 3.76 -0.60
CA TRP A 45 -10.08 2.98 0.59
C TRP A 45 -9.76 3.87 1.78
N GLU A 46 -9.92 3.31 2.97
CA GLU A 46 -9.47 3.94 4.20
C GLU A 46 -7.97 4.22 4.15
N LYS A 47 -7.58 5.43 4.57
CA LYS A 47 -6.18 5.87 4.55
C LYS A 47 -5.29 4.96 5.41
N SER A 48 -5.81 4.50 6.55
CA SER A 48 -5.11 3.59 7.47
C SER A 48 -4.80 2.24 6.82
N THR A 49 -5.74 1.67 6.07
CA THR A 49 -5.54 0.43 5.32
C THR A 49 -4.45 0.59 4.25
N VAL A 50 -4.52 1.67 3.47
CA VAL A 50 -3.51 1.95 2.44
C VAL A 50 -2.14 2.18 3.08
N ALA A 51 -2.06 2.96 4.16
CA ALA A 51 -0.82 3.20 4.89
C ALA A 51 -0.19 1.91 5.40
N ALA A 52 -0.98 1.00 5.97
CA ALA A 52 -0.49 -0.28 6.46
C ALA A 52 0.13 -1.12 5.33
N ARG A 53 -0.57 -1.26 4.20
CA ARG A 53 -0.08 -2.04 3.05
C ARG A 53 1.11 -1.37 2.35
N MET A 54 1.13 -0.04 2.23
CA MET A 54 2.28 0.68 1.67
C MET A 54 3.52 0.54 2.55
N ASN A 55 3.37 0.56 3.89
CA ASN A 55 4.48 0.33 4.81
C ASN A 55 5.06 -1.10 4.66
N GLU A 56 4.22 -2.10 4.41
CA GLU A 56 4.69 -3.45 4.11
C GLU A 56 5.42 -3.52 2.77
N LEU A 57 4.85 -2.92 1.72
CA LEU A 57 5.49 -2.85 0.40
C LEU A 57 6.84 -2.12 0.44
N ARG A 58 6.95 -1.08 1.27
CA ARG A 58 8.22 -0.39 1.55
C ARG A 58 9.24 -1.33 2.21
N LYS A 59 8.83 -2.11 3.22
CA LYS A 59 9.73 -3.09 3.88
C LYS A 59 10.22 -4.17 2.92
N LEU A 60 9.42 -4.47 1.89
CA LEU A 60 9.78 -5.38 0.80
C LEU A 60 10.51 -4.69 -0.36
N GLU A 61 10.87 -3.41 -0.22
CA GLU A 61 11.56 -2.61 -1.23
C GLU A 61 10.81 -2.49 -2.58
N ILE A 62 9.50 -2.77 -2.58
CA ILE A 62 8.64 -2.64 -3.77
C ILE A 62 8.26 -1.17 -4.00
N LEU A 63 8.05 -0.42 -2.92
CA LEU A 63 7.82 1.02 -2.97
C LEU A 63 9.05 1.76 -2.47
N VAL A 64 9.57 2.66 -3.29
CA VAL A 64 10.75 3.46 -2.99
C VAL A 64 10.34 4.90 -2.75
N PHE A 65 10.88 5.49 -1.69
CA PHE A 65 10.71 6.91 -1.42
C PHE A 65 11.36 7.73 -2.53
N VAL A 66 10.64 8.72 -3.04
CA VAL A 66 11.14 9.62 -4.09
C VAL A 66 11.46 10.98 -3.50
N ASP A 67 10.46 11.66 -2.96
CA ASP A 67 10.61 12.99 -2.37
C ASP A 67 9.39 13.40 -1.53
N LYS A 68 9.45 14.61 -0.98
CA LYS A 68 8.31 15.26 -0.31
C LYS A 68 7.68 16.30 -1.22
N ARG A 69 6.39 16.14 -1.51
CA ARG A 69 5.58 17.10 -2.29
C ARG A 69 4.23 17.29 -1.65
N LYS A 70 3.52 18.35 -2.02
CA LYS A 70 2.14 18.53 -1.59
C LYS A 70 1.27 17.45 -2.25
N SER A 71 0.48 16.75 -1.45
CA SER A 71 -0.57 15.85 -1.96
C SER A 71 -1.45 16.61 -2.94
N ARG A 72 -1.75 15.98 -4.09
CA ARG A 72 -2.66 16.57 -5.08
C ARG A 72 -4.07 16.71 -4.53
N ARG A 73 -4.43 15.89 -3.54
CA ARG A 73 -5.75 15.90 -2.91
C ARG A 73 -5.87 16.86 -1.74
N THR A 74 -4.93 16.83 -0.80
CA THR A 74 -5.05 17.56 0.48
C THR A 74 -4.24 18.85 0.52
N GLY A 75 -3.30 19.05 -0.40
CA GLY A 75 -2.38 20.20 -0.38
C GLY A 75 -1.33 20.14 0.75
N VAL A 76 -1.35 19.10 1.59
CA VAL A 76 -0.42 18.90 2.70
C VAL A 76 0.86 18.25 2.20
N LEU A 77 2.02 18.71 2.68
CA LEU A 77 3.32 18.11 2.38
C LEU A 77 3.34 16.66 2.84
N SER A 78 3.61 15.74 1.92
CA SER A 78 3.52 14.29 2.13
C SER A 78 4.68 13.58 1.44
N ASP A 79 5.01 12.38 1.91
CA ASP A 79 5.99 11.50 1.27
C ASP A 79 5.39 10.89 0.00
N HIS A 80 6.08 11.04 -1.12
CA HIS A 80 5.71 10.47 -2.41
C HIS A 80 6.59 9.26 -2.72
N TRP A 81 5.93 8.21 -3.22
CA TRP A 81 6.49 6.89 -3.43
C TRP A 81 6.34 6.47 -4.89
N ARG A 82 7.19 5.55 -5.35
CA ARG A 82 7.12 4.92 -6.67
C ARG A 82 7.25 3.42 -6.56
#